data_AF-A0A2M7BLF8-F1
#
_entry.id   AF-A0A2M7BLF8-F1
#
_cell.length_a   1.000
_cell.length_b   1.000
_cell.length_c   1.000
_cell.angle_alpha   90.00
_cell.angle_beta   90.00
_cell.angle_gamma   90.00
#
_symmetry.space_group_name_H-M   'P 1'
#
loop_
_entity.id
_entity.type
_entity.pdbx_description
1 polymer ?
#
loop_
_entity_poly.entity_id
_entity_poly.type
_entity_poly.pdbx_seq_one_letter_code
_entity_poly.pdbx_strand_id
1 'polypeptide(L)' 'MKIEYDREADALYIQLKEANIDDNIDIEEGITIDLDENRHLIGIEILDASKKLSLKDIANITISNLPLEQPATSAA' A
#
# COMPACT_ATOMS: atom_id res chain seq x y z
N MET A 1 -9.14 -2.12 -0.42
CA MET A 1 -7.99 -1.32 0.02
C MET A 1 -8.19 -0.94 1.48
N LYS A 2 -7.15 -1.03 2.28
CA LYS A 2 -7.13 -0.72 3.71
C LYS A 2 -5.87 0.08 4.02
N ILE A 3 -5.98 1.11 4.85
CA ILE A 3 -4.83 1.91 5.30
C ILE A 3 -4.85 1.89 6.82
N GLU A 4 -3.76 1.42 7.43
CA GLU A 4 -3.66 1.23 8.88
C GLU A 4 -2.34 1.79 9.39
N TYR A 5 -2.42 2.57 10.47
CA TYR A 5 -1.24 3.04 11.18
C TYR A 5 -1.15 2.32 12.53
N ASP A 6 -0.07 1.58 12.73
CA ASP A 6 0.29 0.99 14.02
C ASP A 6 1.12 2.01 14.80
N ARG A 7 0.55 2.49 15.90
CA ARG A 7 1.18 3.49 16.77
C ARG A 7 2.32 2.92 17.60
N GLU A 8 2.27 1.65 17.99
CA GLU A 8 3.31 1.01 18.79
C GLU A 8 4.56 0.77 17.95
N ALA A 9 4.37 0.37 16.68
CA ALA A 9 5.45 0.14 15.73
C ALA A 9 5.92 1.41 14.98
N ASP A 10 5.16 2.52 15.05
CA ASP A 10 5.31 3.68 14.14
C ASP A 10 5.36 3.25 12.68
N ALA A 11 4.37 2.45 12.27
CA ALA A 11 4.30 1.84 10.95
C ALA A 11 3.00 2.18 10.24
N LEU A 12 3.08 2.51 8.94
CA LEU A 12 1.92 2.66 8.06
C LEU A 12 1.87 1.50 7.09
N TYR A 13 0.76 0.77 7.10
CA TYR A 13 0.47 -0.27 6.13
C TYR A 13 -0.64 0.16 5.16
N ILE A 14 -0.39 0.03 3.87
CA ILE A 14 -1.36 0.27 2.80
C ILE A 14 -1.59 -1.04 2.08
N GLN A 15 -2.70 -1.71 2.40
CA GLN A 15 -3.14 -2.92 1.72
C GLN A 15 -3.96 -2.55 0.48
N LEU A 16 -3.47 -2.90 -0.70
CA LEU A 16 -4.13 -2.61 -1.98
C LEU A 16 -5.13 -3.72 -2.35
N LYS A 17 -4.74 -4.98 -2.14
CA LYS A 17 -5.52 -6.19 -2.43
C LYS A 17 -5.60 -7.07 -1.19
N GLU A 18 -6.77 -7.68 -0.95
CA GLU A 18 -6.91 -8.71 0.07
C GLU A 18 -6.39 -10.04 -0.50
N ALA A 19 -5.23 -10.48 -0.02
CA ALA A 19 -4.54 -11.70 -0.44
C ALA A 19 -3.52 -12.12 0.62
N ASN A 20 -3.04 -13.36 0.52
CA ASN A 20 -1.95 -13.86 1.37
C ASN A 20 -0.60 -13.35 0.86
N ILE A 21 0.22 -12.84 1.77
CA ILE A 21 1.59 -12.45 1.51
C ILE A 21 2.45 -13.71 1.39
N ASP A 22 3.17 -13.84 0.28
CA ASP A 22 4.10 -14.94 -0.01
C ASP A 22 5.56 -14.47 0.02
N ASP A 23 5.82 -13.26 -0.47
CA ASP A 23 7.17 -12.67 -0.56
C ASP A 23 7.12 -11.16 -0.31
N ASN A 24 8.30 -10.56 -0.10
CA ASN A 24 8.43 -9.12 0.01
C ASN A 24 9.70 -8.59 -0.67
N ILE A 25 9.68 -7.29 -0.99
CA ILE A 25 10.83 -6.59 -1.56
C ILE A 25 11.03 -5.28 -0.80
N ASP A 26 12.21 -5.15 -0.18
CA ASP A 26 12.66 -3.88 0.37
C ASP A 26 13.06 -2.94 -0.77
N ILE A 27 12.40 -1.77 -0.84
CA ILE A 27 12.73 -0.74 -1.84
C ILE A 27 13.69 0.30 -1.29
N GLU A 28 13.63 0.56 0.02
CA GLU A 28 14.61 1.31 0.80
C GLU A 28 14.49 0.95 2.29
N GLU A 29 15.35 1.51 3.13
CA GLU A 29 15.33 1.23 4.57
C GLU A 29 13.99 1.64 5.21
N GLY A 30 13.26 0.62 5.69
CA GLY A 30 11.95 0.78 6.31
C GLY A 30 10.82 1.03 5.32
N ILE A 31 11.00 0.74 4.02
CA ILE A 31 9.90 0.65 3.07
C ILE A 31 9.95 -0.66 2.30
N THR A 32 8.85 -1.41 2.39
CA THR A 32 8.75 -2.77 1.87
C THR A 32 7.47 -2.94 1.06
N ILE A 33 7.55 -3.72 -0.01
CA ILE A 33 6.43 -4.11 -0.86
C ILE A 33 6.09 -5.58 -0.57
N ASP A 34 4.83 -5.87 -0.26
CA ASP A 34 4.33 -7.23 -0.10
C ASP A 34 3.80 -7.79 -1.43
N LEU A 35 4.09 -9.05 -1.70
CA LEU A 35 3.73 -9.75 -2.93
C LEU A 35 2.96 -11.04 -2.67
N ASP A 36 2.05 -11.39 -3.59
CA ASP A 36 1.42 -12.72 -3.63
C ASP A 36 2.34 -13.75 -4.30
N GLU A 37 1.94 -15.02 -4.26
CA GLU A 37 2.68 -16.17 -4.84
C GLU A 37 3.02 -16.00 -6.34
N ASN A 38 2.29 -15.13 -7.04
CA ASN A 38 2.50 -14.83 -8.46
C ASN A 38 3.31 -13.54 -8.66
N ARG A 39 3.90 -13.01 -7.58
CA ARG A 39 4.64 -11.74 -7.52
C ARG A 39 3.79 -10.51 -7.86
N HIS A 40 2.48 -10.55 -7.62
CA HIS A 40 1.66 -9.35 -7.71
C HIS A 40 1.64 -8.58 -6.40
N LEU A 41 1.61 -7.25 -6.51
CA LEU A 41 1.52 -6.33 -5.40
C LEU A 41 0.28 -6.55 -4.53
N ILE A 42 0.49 -6.75 -3.23
CA ILE A 42 -0.55 -6.84 -2.19
C ILE A 42 -0.64 -5.54 -1.40
N GLY A 43 0.51 -5.03 -0.94
CA GLY A 43 0.55 -3.91 -0.01
C GLY A 43 1.92 -3.26 0.08
N ILE A 44 1.98 -2.17 0.84
CA ILE A 44 3.18 -1.38 1.10
C ILE A 44 3.27 -1.16 2.61
N GLU A 45 4.42 -1.47 3.19
CA GLU A 45 4.76 -1.15 4.58
C GLU A 45 5.76 0.00 4.63
N ILE A 46 5.53 0.96 5.54
CA ILE A 46 6.41 2.08 5.81
C ILE A 46 6.66 2.13 7.32
N LEU A 47 7.86 1.78 7.75
CA LEU A 47 8.35 1.94 9.11
C LEU A 47 8.85 3.36 9.37
N ASP A 48 8.90 3.76 10.64
CA ASP A 48 9.19 5.13 11.05
C ASP A 48 8.31 6.15 10.29
N ALA A 49 7.04 5.79 10.07
CA ALA A 49 6.14 6.55 9.20
C ALA A 49 5.98 8.00 9.68
N SER A 50 5.99 8.25 10.99
CA SER A 50 5.96 9.60 11.56
C SER A 50 7.18 10.47 11.21
N LYS A 51 8.32 9.85 10.86
CA LYS A 51 9.55 10.52 10.44
C LYS A 51 9.63 10.70 8.92
N LYS A 52 9.02 9.78 8.16
CA LYS A 52 9.05 9.78 6.69
C LYS A 52 7.91 10.58 6.07
N LEU A 53 6.75 10.67 6.74
CA LEU A 53 5.55 11.34 6.25
C LEU A 53 5.14 12.47 7.19
N SER A 54 4.60 13.56 6.63
CA SER A 54 4.05 14.62 7.48
C SER A 54 2.68 14.20 8.03
N LEU A 55 2.29 14.74 9.21
CA LEU A 55 0.95 14.54 9.75
C LEU A 55 -0.15 14.96 8.78
N LYS A 56 0.13 15.95 7.91
CA LYS A 56 -0.82 16.38 6.89
C LYS A 56 -1.02 15.30 5.82
N ASP A 57 0.04 14.61 5.43
CA ASP A 57 -0.03 13.53 4.45
C ASP A 57 -0.77 12.32 5.01
N ILE A 58 -0.51 11.97 6.27
CA ILE A 58 -1.20 10.86 6.94
C ILE A 58 -2.69 11.17 7.18
N ALA A 59 -3.03 12.42 7.53
CA ALA A 59 -4.40 12.80 7.86
C ALA A 59 -5.33 13.03 6.66
N ASN A 60 -4.80 13.19 5.44
CA ASN A 60 -5.58 13.52 4.25
C ASN A 60 -5.41 12.49 3.16
N ILE A 61 -6.41 11.61 3.00
CA ILE A 61 -6.48 10.67 1.89
C ILE A 61 -7.33 11.29 0.78
N THR A 62 -6.74 11.48 -0.40
CA THR A 62 -7.45 11.94 -1.60
C THR A 62 -7.59 10.80 -2.60
N ILE A 63 -8.81 10.54 -3.04
CA ILE A 63 -9.13 9.53 -4.03
C ILE A 63 -9.81 10.24 -5.21
N SER A 64 -9.31 10.04 -6.43
CA SER A 64 -9.81 10.74 -7.62
C SER A 64 -9.81 9.83 -8.83
N ASN A 65 -10.80 10.01 -9.71
CA ASN A 65 -10.93 9.29 -10.99
C ASN A 65 -10.88 7.75 -10.87
N LEU A 66 -11.46 7.19 -9.81
CA LEU A 66 -11.51 5.73 -9.67
C LEU A 66 -12.39 5.10 -10.75
N PRO A 67 -11.92 4.04 -11.44
CA PRO A 67 -12.79 3.21 -12.25
C PRO A 67 -13.72 2.44 -11.29
N LEU A 68 -15.01 2.80 -11.30
CA LEU A 68 -16.05 2.06 -10.57
C LEU A 68 -16.56 0.85 -11.37
N GLU A 69 -16.17 0.79 -12.63
CA GLU A 69 -16.47 -0.29 -13.56
C GLU A 69 -15.17 -0.72 -14.24
N GLN A 70 -15.11 -1.97 -14.67
CA GLN A 70 -13.96 -2.47 -15.40
C GLN A 70 -13.85 -1.67 -16.72
N PRO A 71 -12.74 -0.96 -16.96
CA PRO A 71 -12.59 -0.21 -18.20
C PRO A 71 -12.74 -1.20 -19.36
N ALA A 72 -13.59 -0.85 -20.33
CA ALA A 72 -13.82 -1.66 -21.51
C ALA A 72 -12.47 -2.04 -22.10
N THR A 73 -12.12 -3.32 -22.04
CA THR A 73 -10.88 -3.81 -22.59
C THR A 73 -11.02 -3.64 -24.09
N SER A 74 -10.25 -2.72 -24.71
CA SER A 74 -10.16 -2.75 -26.17
C SER A 74 -9.48 -4.08 -26.49
N ALA A 75 -10.24 -5.03 -27.05
CA ALA A 75 -9.68 -6.24 -27.61
C ALA A 75 -8.56 -5.82 -28.59
N ALA A 76 -7.33 -6.22 -28.26
CA ALA A 76 -6.22 -6.21 -29.20
C ALA A 76 -6.41 -7.34 -30.21
#